data_AF-A0A6C0H1X2-F1
#
_entry.id   AF-A0A6C0H1X2-F1
#
_cell.length_a   1.000
_cell.length_b   1.000
_cell.length_c   1.000
_cell.angle_alpha   90.00
_cell.angle_beta   90.00
_cell.angle_gamma   90.00
#
_symmetry.space_group_name_H-M   'P 1'
#
loop_
_entity.id
_entity.type
_entity.pdbx_description
1 polymer ?
#
loop_
_entity_poly.entity_id
_entity_poly.type
_entity_poly.pdbx_seq_one_letter_code
_entity_poly.pdbx_strand_id
1 'polypeptide(L)'
;MSVVQPAIASNQITEIVNYINVYRAVHQSPPLRWDVTIAAFSQEWSYHLLSNNIFEHSKNSSYGENLAYFQGYGNDIMVLLKKSVDNWYNEYTAYDFSKPGFSTETGHFTCLVWKSSLLVGMGISINTSNNSVIVTLNTSPPGNYTGEFEANVLPSVTITLPLPPLLPPVFPPVPAPPPAPAPAPMPAPMPVPAPMPVPAPVPAPMPAPVPAPMPAPVPAPVPAPIKNANIYEYVTSIYNIIYAIQMKQPKPLVINALYKSINDLNVYTQIDKNTRRQIYDILSSITIAVQKNSPRYYITQNLQKIISLLQQYMTQI
;
A
#
# COMPACT_ATOMS: atom_id res chain seq x y z
N MET A 1 21.72 -14.28 19.90
CA MET A 1 20.39 -13.65 19.80
C MET A 1 19.54 -14.53 18.89
N SER A 2 18.36 -14.96 19.35
CA SER A 2 17.45 -15.83 18.58
C SER A 2 16.40 -15.06 17.79
N VAL A 3 16.32 -13.74 17.94
CA VAL A 3 15.37 -12.89 17.20
C VAL A 3 15.99 -12.40 15.90
N VAL A 4 15.26 -12.57 14.79
CA VAL A 4 15.61 -12.08 13.46
C VAL A 4 14.55 -11.12 12.93
N GLN A 5 14.99 -10.13 12.15
CA GLN A 5 14.15 -9.11 11.50
C GLN A 5 14.22 -9.32 9.99
N PRO A 6 13.40 -10.19 9.40
CA PRO A 6 13.41 -10.37 7.96
C PRO A 6 12.95 -9.10 7.25
N ALA A 7 13.64 -8.74 6.17
CA ALA A 7 13.22 -7.62 5.32
C ALA A 7 11.96 -8.00 4.54
N ILE A 8 10.97 -7.10 4.51
CA ILE A 8 9.81 -7.22 3.63
C ILE A 8 10.24 -6.73 2.24
N ALA A 9 10.31 -7.64 1.27
CA ALA A 9 10.79 -7.35 -0.07
C ALA A 9 9.83 -6.41 -0.84
N SER A 10 10.30 -5.68 -1.86
CA SER A 10 9.48 -4.69 -2.58
C SER A 10 8.21 -5.27 -3.22
N ASN A 11 8.26 -6.53 -3.70
CA ASN A 11 7.07 -7.23 -4.20
C ASN A 11 6.09 -7.55 -3.07
N GLN A 12 6.58 -7.96 -1.90
CA GLN A 12 5.77 -8.23 -0.71
C GLN A 12 5.13 -6.95 -0.15
N ILE A 13 5.87 -5.83 -0.13
CA ILE A 13 5.35 -4.49 0.22
C ILE A 13 4.18 -4.13 -0.69
N THR A 14 4.38 -4.27 -2.01
CA THR A 14 3.33 -3.95 -2.99
C THR A 14 2.10 -4.85 -2.76
N GLU A 15 2.31 -6.14 -2.54
CA GLU A 15 1.24 -7.10 -2.31
C GLU A 15 0.45 -6.82 -1.04
N ILE A 16 1.12 -6.61 0.11
CA ILE A 16 0.44 -6.39 1.38
C ILE A 16 -0.29 -5.05 1.43
N VAL A 17 0.26 -3.99 0.84
CA VAL A 17 -0.43 -2.68 0.77
C VAL A 17 -1.68 -2.79 -0.09
N ASN A 18 -1.62 -3.48 -1.23
CA ASN A 18 -2.79 -3.72 -2.05
C ASN A 18 -3.83 -4.56 -1.31
N TYR A 19 -3.40 -5.57 -0.56
CA TYR A 19 -4.27 -6.41 0.26
C TYR A 19 -5.05 -5.60 1.30
N ILE A 20 -4.38 -4.72 2.05
CA ILE A 20 -5.01 -3.79 3.01
C ILE A 20 -6.00 -2.86 2.29
N ASN A 21 -5.61 -2.35 1.11
CA ASN A 21 -6.42 -1.42 0.35
C ASN A 21 -7.71 -2.03 -0.22
N VAL A 22 -7.79 -3.35 -0.39
CA VAL A 22 -9.05 -4.03 -0.73
C VAL A 22 -10.08 -3.82 0.38
N TYR A 23 -9.70 -4.03 1.65
CA TYR A 23 -10.58 -3.78 2.79
C TYR A 23 -10.96 -2.30 2.89
N ARG A 24 -9.98 -1.39 2.78
CA ARG A 24 -10.25 0.05 2.85
C ARG A 24 -11.23 0.53 1.78
N ALA A 25 -11.18 -0.03 0.58
CA ALA A 25 -12.09 0.32 -0.51
C ALA A 25 -13.56 -0.04 -0.18
N VAL A 26 -13.80 -1.15 0.51
CA VAL A 26 -15.15 -1.55 0.98
C VAL A 26 -15.75 -0.49 1.91
N HIS A 27 -14.89 0.20 2.67
CA HIS A 27 -15.22 1.27 3.62
C HIS A 27 -15.01 2.67 3.05
N GLN A 28 -14.87 2.80 1.72
CA GLN A 28 -14.68 4.07 1.02
C GLN A 28 -13.49 4.90 1.53
N SER A 29 -12.54 4.23 2.17
CA SER A 29 -11.33 4.83 2.70
C SER A 29 -10.27 4.93 1.61
N PRO A 30 -9.61 6.08 1.44
CA PRO A 30 -8.52 6.23 0.50
C PRO A 30 -7.44 5.16 0.68
N PRO A 31 -6.79 4.74 -0.41
CA PRO A 31 -5.67 3.80 -0.39
C PRO A 31 -4.53 4.31 0.50
N LEU A 32 -3.97 3.44 1.33
CA LEU A 32 -2.70 3.67 2.01
C LEU A 32 -1.54 3.53 1.02
N ARG A 33 -0.48 4.29 1.27
CA ARG A 33 0.81 4.18 0.57
C ARG A 33 1.88 3.76 1.57
N TRP A 34 2.78 2.88 1.13
CA TRP A 34 3.91 2.50 1.94
C TRP A 34 4.80 3.71 2.25
N ASP A 35 5.20 3.85 3.50
CA ASP A 35 6.18 4.83 3.96
C ASP A 35 7.36 4.12 4.64
N VAL A 36 8.56 4.40 4.15
CA VAL A 36 9.79 3.73 4.62
C VAL A 36 10.17 4.14 6.05
N THR A 37 9.79 5.34 6.50
CA THR A 37 10.07 5.83 7.85
C THR A 37 9.14 5.14 8.85
N ILE A 38 7.85 5.03 8.51
CA ILE A 38 6.88 4.29 9.33
C ILE A 38 7.27 2.81 9.39
N ALA A 39 7.67 2.21 8.26
CA ALA A 39 8.10 0.81 8.23
C ALA A 39 9.34 0.54 9.09
N ALA A 40 10.32 1.45 9.09
CA ALA A 40 11.48 1.35 9.97
C ALA A 40 11.05 1.35 11.45
N PHE A 41 10.16 2.27 11.84
CA PHE A 41 9.61 2.32 13.19
C PHE A 41 8.87 1.03 13.57
N SER A 42 7.97 0.54 12.70
CA SER A 42 7.27 -0.72 12.92
C SER A 42 8.25 -1.89 13.09
N GLN A 43 9.29 -1.95 12.27
CA GLN A 43 10.31 -3.00 12.34
C GLN A 43 11.11 -2.97 13.65
N GLU A 44 11.47 -1.78 14.13
CA GLU A 44 12.10 -1.60 15.44
C GLU A 44 11.17 -2.01 16.58
N TRP A 45 9.88 -1.63 16.50
CA TRP A 45 8.92 -1.96 17.55
C TRP A 45 8.65 -3.47 17.63
N SER A 46 8.46 -4.15 16.49
CA SER A 46 8.28 -5.62 16.48
C SER A 46 9.46 -6.36 17.12
N TYR A 47 10.68 -5.85 16.91
CA TYR A 47 11.90 -6.42 17.48
C TYR A 47 11.98 -6.16 18.98
N HIS A 48 11.63 -4.94 19.42
CA HIS A 48 11.58 -4.58 20.82
C HIS A 48 10.62 -5.48 21.60
N LEU A 49 9.39 -5.66 21.09
CA LEU A 49 8.38 -6.50 21.73
C LEU A 49 8.86 -7.95 21.90
N LEU A 50 9.40 -8.53 20.83
CA LEU A 50 9.80 -9.93 20.84
C LEU A 50 11.09 -10.19 21.64
N SER A 51 12.04 -9.25 21.61
CA SER A 51 13.30 -9.36 22.35
C SER A 51 13.11 -9.20 23.87
N ASN A 52 12.10 -8.44 24.29
CA ASN A 52 11.79 -8.22 25.70
C ASN A 52 10.66 -9.13 26.22
N ASN A 53 10.09 -9.98 25.36
CA ASN A 53 8.96 -10.85 25.70
C ASN A 53 7.77 -10.07 26.29
N ILE A 54 7.42 -8.95 25.64
CA ILE A 54 6.29 -8.09 25.98
C ILE A 54 5.34 -7.94 24.79
N PHE A 55 4.07 -7.64 25.05
CA PHE A 55 3.08 -7.37 24.02
C PHE A 55 2.24 -6.16 24.42
N GLU A 56 2.74 -4.97 24.09
CA GLU A 56 2.11 -3.68 24.40
C GLU A 56 2.29 -2.67 23.27
N HIS A 57 1.45 -1.64 23.27
CA HIS A 57 1.57 -0.55 22.29
C HIS A 57 2.80 0.33 22.55
N SER A 58 3.35 0.92 21.48
CA SER A 58 4.59 1.73 21.51
C SER A 58 4.51 3.04 22.28
N LYS A 59 3.32 3.45 22.73
CA LYS A 59 3.02 4.76 23.34
C LYS A 59 3.36 5.94 22.42
N ASN A 60 3.71 5.69 21.16
CA ASN A 60 3.97 6.71 20.16
C ASN A 60 2.64 7.25 19.63
N SER A 61 2.36 8.53 19.89
CA SER A 61 1.12 9.18 19.45
C SER A 61 1.18 9.73 18.02
N SER A 62 2.31 9.63 17.32
CA SER A 62 2.45 10.08 15.92
C SER A 62 1.85 9.09 14.91
N TYR A 63 1.58 7.85 15.32
CA TYR A 63 1.07 6.80 14.46
C TYR A 63 -0.13 6.09 15.06
N GLY A 64 -1.04 5.62 14.19
CA GLY A 64 -1.93 4.52 14.54
C GLY A 64 -1.11 3.24 14.68
N GLU A 65 -1.60 2.24 15.41
CA GLU A 65 -0.85 1.01 15.64
C GLU A 65 -1.76 -0.21 15.78
N ASN A 66 -1.42 -1.26 15.03
CA ASN A 66 -1.97 -2.60 15.22
C ASN A 66 -0.83 -3.59 15.47
N LEU A 67 -1.07 -4.54 16.39
CA LEU A 67 -0.12 -5.58 16.77
C LEU A 67 -0.74 -6.96 16.54
N ALA A 68 0.07 -7.92 16.12
CA ALA A 68 -0.33 -9.32 16.04
C ALA A 68 0.80 -10.22 16.56
N TYR A 69 0.43 -11.23 17.32
CA TYR A 69 1.33 -12.26 17.84
C TYR A 69 0.95 -13.63 17.28
N PHE A 70 1.95 -14.39 16.88
CA PHE A 70 1.78 -15.78 16.44
C PHE A 70 2.82 -16.67 17.11
N GLN A 71 2.45 -17.92 17.35
CA GLN A 71 3.37 -18.97 17.77
C GLN A 71 2.98 -20.29 17.12
N GLY A 72 3.93 -20.95 16.47
CA GLY A 72 3.69 -22.24 15.80
C GLY A 72 3.01 -22.14 14.42
N TYR A 73 2.95 -20.95 13.81
CA TYR A 73 2.35 -20.72 12.48
C TYR A 73 3.36 -20.76 11.32
N GLY A 74 4.57 -21.25 11.56
CA GLY A 74 5.68 -21.15 10.61
C GLY A 74 6.27 -19.74 10.53
N ASN A 75 7.04 -19.48 9.48
CA ASN A 75 7.80 -18.24 9.29
C ASN A 75 7.64 -17.63 7.89
N ASP A 76 6.61 -18.03 7.14
CA ASP A 76 6.29 -17.39 5.85
C ASP A 76 5.79 -15.97 6.11
N ILE A 77 6.59 -15.00 5.64
CA ILE A 77 6.38 -13.57 5.89
C ILE A 77 5.01 -13.13 5.34
N MET A 78 4.68 -13.48 4.09
CA MET A 78 3.45 -12.97 3.46
C MET A 78 2.20 -13.62 4.05
N VAL A 79 2.27 -14.90 4.41
CA VAL A 79 1.18 -15.57 5.12
C VAL A 79 0.91 -14.87 6.46
N LEU A 80 1.94 -14.57 7.23
CA LEU A 80 1.79 -13.93 8.55
C LEU A 80 1.33 -12.48 8.45
N LEU A 81 1.83 -11.72 7.47
CA LEU A 81 1.38 -10.35 7.22
C LEU A 81 -0.12 -10.33 6.85
N LYS A 82 -0.56 -11.15 5.89
CA LYS A 82 -1.98 -11.21 5.49
C LYS A 82 -2.88 -11.69 6.63
N LYS A 83 -2.45 -12.73 7.36
CA LYS A 83 -3.20 -13.23 8.52
C LYS A 83 -3.35 -12.18 9.63
N SER A 84 -2.36 -11.30 9.80
CA SER A 84 -2.47 -10.16 10.72
C SER A 84 -3.55 -9.20 10.26
N VAL A 85 -3.53 -8.82 8.98
CA VAL A 85 -4.54 -7.93 8.38
C VAL A 85 -5.95 -8.53 8.46
N ASP A 86 -6.11 -9.83 8.19
CA ASP A 86 -7.40 -10.52 8.28
C ASP A 86 -7.92 -10.52 9.72
N ASN A 87 -7.07 -10.84 10.69
CA ASN A 87 -7.43 -10.84 12.10
C ASN A 87 -7.89 -9.44 12.56
N TRP A 88 -7.15 -8.39 12.20
CA TRP A 88 -7.52 -7.02 12.51
C TRP A 88 -8.82 -6.59 11.82
N TYR A 89 -9.02 -6.97 10.55
CA TYR A 89 -10.24 -6.62 9.82
C TYR A 89 -11.48 -7.35 10.34
N ASN A 90 -11.36 -8.62 10.75
CA ASN A 90 -12.49 -9.45 11.21
C ASN A 90 -13.21 -8.89 12.44
N GLU A 91 -12.57 -8.01 13.20
CA GLU A 91 -13.21 -7.22 14.26
C GLU A 91 -14.38 -6.36 13.76
N TYR A 92 -14.45 -6.09 12.45
CA TYR A 92 -15.62 -5.49 11.78
C TYR A 92 -16.95 -6.12 12.23
N THR A 93 -16.97 -7.44 12.48
CA THR A 93 -18.18 -8.16 12.88
C THR A 93 -18.74 -7.72 14.24
N ALA A 94 -17.92 -7.09 15.09
CA ALA A 94 -18.30 -6.56 16.39
C ALA A 94 -18.52 -5.03 16.38
N TYR A 95 -18.26 -4.33 15.27
CA TYR A 95 -18.38 -2.88 15.21
C TYR A 95 -19.82 -2.42 14.92
N ASP A 96 -20.41 -1.64 15.84
CA ASP A 96 -21.73 -1.06 15.69
C ASP A 96 -21.65 0.33 15.02
N PHE A 97 -21.91 0.39 13.72
CA PHE A 97 -21.93 1.66 12.96
C PHE A 97 -23.00 2.65 13.42
N SER A 98 -24.04 2.20 14.15
CA SER A 98 -25.04 3.10 14.74
C SER A 98 -24.56 3.77 16.02
N LYS A 99 -23.47 3.26 16.62
CA LYS A 99 -22.82 3.78 17.83
C LYS A 99 -21.31 3.86 17.62
N PRO A 100 -20.85 4.71 16.69
CA PRO A 100 -19.43 4.78 16.34
C PRO A 100 -18.59 5.20 17.54
N GLY A 101 -17.46 4.54 17.73
CA GLY A 101 -16.60 4.80 18.88
C GLY A 101 -15.52 3.75 19.04
N PHE A 102 -14.65 3.99 20.03
CA PHE A 102 -13.61 3.04 20.37
C PHE A 102 -14.17 1.88 21.21
N SER A 103 -13.78 0.66 20.87
CA SER A 103 -13.81 -0.48 21.79
C SER A 103 -12.52 -1.27 21.66
N THR A 104 -12.14 -1.98 22.72
CA THR A 104 -10.96 -2.87 22.70
C THR A 104 -11.13 -4.05 21.75
N GLU A 105 -12.37 -4.37 21.35
CA GLU A 105 -12.70 -5.45 20.41
C GLU A 105 -12.66 -5.03 18.94
N THR A 106 -12.61 -3.71 18.67
CA THR A 106 -12.72 -3.16 17.30
C THR A 106 -11.63 -2.15 16.95
N GLY A 107 -10.68 -1.93 17.88
CA GLY A 107 -9.61 -0.97 17.74
C GLY A 107 -8.70 -1.24 16.53
N HIS A 108 -8.47 -2.52 16.19
CA HIS A 108 -7.62 -2.84 15.05
C HIS A 108 -8.34 -2.64 13.72
N PHE A 109 -9.61 -3.03 13.63
CA PHE A 109 -10.44 -2.77 12.44
C PHE A 109 -10.53 -1.27 12.16
N THR A 110 -10.91 -0.49 13.18
CA THR A 110 -11.08 0.97 13.07
C THR A 110 -9.78 1.66 12.67
N CYS A 111 -8.64 1.26 13.21
CA CYS A 111 -7.32 1.75 12.80
C CYS A 111 -7.00 1.41 11.34
N LEU A 112 -7.28 0.18 10.91
CA LEU A 112 -6.98 -0.32 9.56
C LEU A 112 -7.77 0.43 8.48
N VAL A 113 -9.06 0.69 8.72
CA VAL A 113 -9.96 1.35 7.76
C VAL A 113 -10.07 2.87 7.97
N TRP A 114 -9.33 3.46 8.90
CA TRP A 114 -9.40 4.88 9.21
C TRP A 114 -9.21 5.76 7.96
N LYS A 115 -10.27 6.48 7.57
CA LYS A 115 -10.33 7.21 6.30
C LYS A 115 -9.21 8.23 6.13
N SER A 116 -8.90 8.98 7.18
CA SER A 116 -7.90 10.06 7.11
C SER A 116 -6.46 9.55 7.10
N SER A 117 -6.19 8.29 7.46
CA SER A 117 -4.86 7.69 7.36
C SER A 117 -4.49 7.46 5.90
N LEU A 118 -3.29 7.88 5.49
CA LEU A 118 -2.83 7.84 4.08
C LEU A 118 -1.52 7.07 3.89
N LEU A 119 -0.74 6.91 4.96
CA LEU A 119 0.55 6.24 4.97
C LEU A 119 0.51 5.02 5.88
N VAL A 120 1.27 3.98 5.51
CA VAL A 120 1.39 2.75 6.28
C VAL A 120 2.82 2.23 6.27
N GLY A 121 3.24 1.64 7.36
CA GLY A 121 4.44 0.81 7.45
C GLY A 121 4.14 -0.45 8.25
N MET A 122 4.87 -1.53 7.95
CA MET A 122 4.76 -2.77 8.71
C MET A 122 6.15 -3.31 9.05
N GLY A 123 6.24 -3.99 10.18
CA GLY A 123 7.44 -4.66 10.67
C GLY A 123 7.13 -6.06 11.17
N ILE A 124 8.07 -6.98 10.99
CA ILE A 124 7.93 -8.38 11.41
C ILE A 124 9.22 -8.87 12.08
N SER A 125 9.09 -9.50 13.25
CA SER A 125 10.22 -10.10 13.96
C SER A 125 9.91 -11.54 14.34
N ILE A 126 10.90 -12.42 14.25
CA ILE A 126 10.75 -13.86 14.45
C ILE A 126 11.78 -14.34 15.47
N ASN A 127 11.33 -15.06 16.50
CA ASN A 127 12.21 -15.74 17.44
C ASN A 127 12.38 -17.20 16.98
N THR A 128 13.57 -17.51 16.46
CA THR A 128 13.89 -18.81 15.86
C THR A 128 14.01 -19.94 16.87
N SER A 129 14.12 -19.63 18.17
CA SER A 129 14.20 -20.66 19.21
C SER A 129 12.83 -21.24 19.60
N ASN A 130 11.75 -20.48 19.44
CA ASN A 130 10.41 -20.90 19.87
C ASN A 130 9.31 -20.64 18.81
N ASN A 131 9.70 -20.21 17.60
CA ASN A 131 8.82 -19.88 16.49
C ASN A 131 7.71 -18.88 16.85
N SER A 132 7.98 -17.96 17.78
CA SER A 132 7.11 -16.82 18.02
C SER A 132 7.40 -15.70 17.01
N VAL A 133 6.35 -15.02 16.58
CA VAL A 133 6.41 -13.93 15.60
C VAL A 133 5.57 -12.77 16.10
N ILE A 134 6.10 -11.56 15.96
CA ILE A 134 5.33 -10.33 16.13
C ILE A 134 5.28 -9.58 14.81
N VAL A 135 4.07 -9.19 14.41
CA VAL A 135 3.80 -8.28 13.31
C VAL A 135 3.26 -6.98 13.88
N THR A 136 3.75 -5.87 13.33
CA THR A 136 3.36 -4.51 13.67
C THR A 136 2.90 -3.81 12.39
N LEU A 137 1.86 -3.00 12.49
CA LEU A 137 1.42 -2.08 11.45
C LEU A 137 1.22 -0.71 12.08
N ASN A 138 1.79 0.31 11.46
CA ASN A 138 1.59 1.69 11.88
C ASN A 138 1.05 2.54 10.72
N THR A 139 0.19 3.51 11.02
CA THR A 139 -0.43 4.39 10.03
C THR A 139 -0.25 5.86 10.36
N SER A 140 -0.25 6.73 9.34
CA SER A 140 -0.22 8.18 9.52
C SER A 140 -1.15 8.90 8.53
N PRO A 141 -1.91 9.93 8.96
CA PRO A 141 -2.17 10.33 10.35
C PRO A 141 -2.74 9.19 11.23
N PRO A 142 -2.56 9.25 12.56
CA PRO A 142 -3.10 8.26 13.48
C PRO A 142 -4.63 8.17 13.41
N GLY A 143 -5.13 6.95 13.62
CA GLY A 143 -6.56 6.68 13.74
C GLY A 143 -7.05 6.65 15.18
N ASN A 144 -8.28 6.21 15.36
CA ASN A 144 -8.93 5.94 16.66
C ASN A 144 -9.02 7.16 17.59
N TYR A 145 -9.07 8.37 17.03
CA TYR A 145 -9.33 9.58 17.80
C TYR A 145 -10.78 9.62 18.27
N THR A 146 -10.96 9.77 19.58
CA THR A 146 -12.27 9.93 20.21
C THR A 146 -13.00 11.13 19.59
N GLY A 147 -14.24 10.90 19.16
CA GLY A 147 -15.07 11.93 18.50
C GLY A 147 -14.95 11.95 16.97
N GLU A 148 -14.02 11.19 16.37
CA GLU A 148 -13.80 11.19 14.92
C GLU A 148 -14.21 9.89 14.20
N PHE A 149 -14.74 8.91 14.93
CA PHE A 149 -15.07 7.58 14.40
C PHE A 149 -16.12 7.62 13.29
N GLU A 150 -17.20 8.40 13.44
CA GLU A 150 -18.28 8.49 12.45
C GLU A 150 -17.77 8.97 11.08
N ALA A 151 -16.84 9.92 11.08
CA ALA A 151 -16.27 10.48 9.84
C ALA A 151 -15.21 9.56 9.20
N ASN A 152 -14.59 8.68 9.98
CA ASN A 152 -13.42 7.91 9.57
C ASN A 152 -13.64 6.40 9.43
N VAL A 153 -14.68 5.85 10.03
CA VAL A 153 -15.00 4.41 10.01
C VAL A 153 -16.38 4.25 9.37
N LEU A 154 -16.40 4.23 8.04
CA LEU A 154 -17.62 4.21 7.27
C LEU A 154 -18.17 2.78 7.14
N PRO A 155 -19.50 2.58 7.08
CA PRO A 155 -20.09 1.27 6.86
C PRO A 155 -19.63 0.66 5.53
N SER A 156 -19.66 -0.66 5.43
CA SER A 156 -19.44 -1.33 4.16
C SER A 156 -20.50 -0.87 3.17
N VAL A 157 -20.10 -0.39 1.99
CA VAL A 157 -21.05 -0.23 0.90
C VAL A 157 -21.27 -1.58 0.24
N THR A 158 -22.49 -2.10 0.31
CA THR A 158 -22.97 -3.01 -0.72
C THR A 158 -22.93 -2.20 -2.01
N ILE A 159 -22.14 -2.62 -3.01
CA ILE A 159 -22.16 -1.96 -4.32
C ILE A 159 -23.50 -2.30 -4.99
N THR A 160 -24.57 -1.60 -4.61
CA THR A 160 -25.86 -1.61 -5.30
C THR A 160 -25.84 -0.51 -6.36
N LEU A 161 -25.98 -0.92 -7.62
CA LEU A 161 -26.18 0.01 -8.74
C LEU A 161 -27.59 0.62 -8.65
N PRO A 162 -27.83 1.91 -8.95
CA PRO A 162 -26.91 2.93 -9.47
C PRO A 162 -26.62 4.05 -8.44
N LEU A 163 -25.35 4.48 -8.31
CA LEU A 163 -25.02 5.70 -7.57
C LEU A 163 -25.40 6.95 -8.42
N PRO A 164 -25.96 8.01 -7.82
CA PRO A 164 -26.11 9.29 -8.50
C PRO A 164 -24.74 9.86 -8.90
N PRO A 165 -24.68 10.72 -9.93
CA PRO A 165 -23.42 11.31 -10.38
C PRO A 165 -22.74 12.06 -9.23
N LEU A 166 -21.50 11.69 -8.94
CA LEU A 166 -20.63 12.41 -8.01
C LEU A 166 -20.45 13.84 -8.55
N LEU A 167 -21.16 14.80 -7.96
CA LEU A 167 -20.83 16.21 -8.15
C LEU A 167 -19.40 16.43 -7.59
N PRO A 168 -18.54 17.18 -8.29
CA PRO A 168 -17.26 17.57 -7.73
C PRO A 168 -17.51 18.37 -6.43
N PRO A 169 -16.67 18.22 -5.39
CA PRO A 169 -16.75 19.08 -4.21
C PRO A 169 -16.64 20.53 -4.65
N VAL A 170 -17.69 21.32 -4.37
CA VAL A 170 -17.65 22.77 -4.49
C VAL A 170 -16.78 23.26 -3.34
N PHE A 171 -15.49 23.44 -3.61
CA PHE A 171 -14.63 24.15 -2.66
C PHE A 171 -15.05 25.64 -2.68
N PRO A 172 -15.25 26.28 -1.52
CA PRO A 172 -15.36 27.73 -1.49
C PRO A 172 -14.09 28.34 -2.12
N PRO A 173 -14.19 29.48 -2.81
CA PRO A 173 -13.02 30.15 -3.37
C PRO A 173 -12.00 30.38 -2.25
N VAL A 174 -10.78 29.87 -2.47
CA VAL A 174 -9.65 30.11 -1.59
C VAL A 174 -9.50 31.63 -1.44
N PRO A 175 -9.53 32.19 -0.21
CA PRO A 175 -9.27 33.61 0.00
C PRO A 175 -7.94 33.99 -0.64
N ALA A 176 -7.92 35.10 -1.38
CA ALA A 176 -6.68 35.60 -1.96
C ALA A 176 -5.61 35.76 -0.86
N PRO A 177 -4.36 35.33 -1.08
CA PRO A 177 -3.31 35.55 -0.12
C PRO A 177 -3.17 37.05 0.15
N PRO A 178 -2.94 37.47 1.41
CA PRO A 178 -2.68 38.88 1.73
C PRO A 178 -1.48 39.38 0.92
N PRO A 179 -1.45 40.67 0.53
CA PRO A 179 -0.33 41.26 -0.18
C PRO A 179 0.98 41.01 0.59
N ALA A 180 2.00 40.55 -0.12
CA ALA A 180 3.33 40.42 0.46
C ALA A 180 3.80 41.77 1.03
N PRO A 181 4.40 41.81 2.24
CA PRO A 181 5.00 43.02 2.77
C PRO A 181 6.02 43.60 1.79
N ALA A 182 6.04 44.92 1.63
CA ALA A 182 7.03 45.60 0.80
C ALA A 182 8.46 45.22 1.27
N PRO A 183 9.41 44.99 0.34
CA PRO A 183 10.80 44.70 0.71
C PRO A 183 11.36 45.81 1.60
N ALA A 184 11.93 45.43 2.74
CA ALA A 184 12.66 46.37 3.60
C ALA A 184 13.82 47.01 2.81
N PRO A 185 14.18 48.28 3.07
CA PRO A 185 15.30 48.93 2.43
C PRO A 185 16.59 48.12 2.65
N MET A 186 17.26 47.80 1.55
CA MET A 186 18.55 47.10 1.57
C MET A 186 19.58 47.95 2.33
N PRO A 187 20.26 47.43 3.36
CA PRO A 187 21.31 48.15 4.05
C PRO A 187 22.45 48.54 3.09
N ALA A 188 23.02 49.73 3.28
CA ALA A 188 24.12 50.22 2.48
C ALA A 188 25.32 49.24 2.50
N PRO A 189 26.07 49.08 1.40
CA PRO A 189 27.21 48.18 1.35
C PRO A 189 28.27 48.59 2.39
N MET A 190 28.66 47.64 3.24
CA MET A 190 29.80 47.85 4.13
C MET A 190 31.11 47.90 3.31
N PRO A 191 32.13 48.66 3.75
CA PRO A 191 33.43 48.70 3.07
C PRO A 191 34.07 47.32 3.02
N VAL A 192 34.45 46.88 1.82
CA VAL A 192 35.14 45.60 1.59
C VAL A 192 36.59 45.71 2.11
N PRO A 193 37.03 44.84 3.03
CA PRO A 193 38.42 44.80 3.48
C PRO A 193 39.38 44.43 2.34
N ALA A 194 40.60 44.98 2.38
CA ALA A 194 41.65 44.71 1.39
C ALA A 194 41.97 43.20 1.31
N PRO A 195 42.29 42.67 0.11
CA PRO A 195 42.52 41.26 -0.10
C PRO A 195 43.76 40.77 0.66
N MET A 196 43.61 39.68 1.41
CA MET A 196 44.72 38.98 2.07
C MET A 196 45.58 38.22 1.04
N PRO A 197 46.87 37.99 1.32
CA PRO A 197 47.75 37.24 0.44
C PRO A 197 47.26 35.80 0.23
N VAL A 198 47.16 35.38 -1.02
CA VAL A 198 46.74 34.03 -1.41
C VAL A 198 47.87 33.03 -1.11
N PRO A 199 47.62 31.94 -0.35
CA PRO A 199 48.62 30.89 -0.14
C PRO A 199 48.99 30.16 -1.44
N ALA A 200 50.24 29.68 -1.52
CA ALA A 200 50.75 28.94 -2.67
C ALA A 200 49.94 27.66 -2.97
N PRO A 201 49.86 27.20 -4.24
CA PRO A 201 49.03 26.05 -4.61
C PRO A 201 49.54 24.76 -3.98
N VAL A 202 48.66 24.03 -3.31
CA VAL A 202 48.92 22.67 -2.85
C VAL A 202 48.86 21.72 -4.07
N PRO A 203 49.81 20.78 -4.24
CA PRO A 203 49.77 19.82 -5.34
C PRO A 203 48.47 19.01 -5.37
N ALA A 204 47.90 18.86 -6.57
CA ALA A 204 46.68 18.09 -6.78
C ALA A 204 46.88 16.60 -6.43
N PRO A 205 45.93 15.96 -5.74
CA PRO A 205 46.02 14.53 -5.46
C PRO A 205 45.95 13.71 -6.74
N MET A 206 46.74 12.64 -6.77
CA MET A 206 46.83 11.72 -7.89
C MET A 206 45.45 11.12 -8.23
N PRO A 207 45.07 11.01 -9.52
CA PRO A 207 43.78 10.44 -9.90
C PRO A 207 43.63 9.01 -9.37
N ALA A 208 42.49 8.72 -8.74
CA ALA A 208 42.14 7.37 -8.34
C ALA A 208 42.04 6.46 -9.59
N PRO A 209 42.40 5.16 -9.48
CA PRO A 209 42.27 4.23 -10.59
C PRO A 209 40.82 4.15 -11.09
N VAL A 210 40.64 4.29 -12.40
CA VAL A 210 39.33 4.13 -13.05
C VAL A 210 38.87 2.67 -12.85
N PRO A 211 37.69 2.42 -12.25
CA PRO A 211 37.17 1.07 -12.09
C PRO A 211 37.02 0.39 -13.46
N ALA A 212 37.41 -0.88 -13.55
CA ALA A 212 37.25 -1.67 -14.76
C ALA A 212 35.76 -1.70 -15.19
N PRO A 213 35.46 -1.79 -16.51
CA PRO A 213 34.09 -1.87 -17.00
C PRO A 213 33.35 -3.02 -16.31
N MET A 214 32.22 -2.70 -15.68
CA MET A 214 31.35 -3.70 -15.08
C MET A 214 30.86 -4.64 -16.20
N PRO A 215 30.91 -5.97 -16.03
CA PRO A 215 30.38 -6.90 -17.01
C PRO A 215 28.92 -6.57 -17.33
N ALA A 216 28.55 -6.66 -18.61
CA ALA A 216 27.16 -6.48 -19.02
C ALA A 216 26.24 -7.37 -18.17
N PRO A 217 25.07 -6.87 -17.74
CA PRO A 217 24.13 -7.68 -16.96
C PRO A 217 23.82 -8.95 -17.74
N VAL A 218 24.08 -10.11 -17.12
CA VAL A 218 23.61 -11.38 -17.64
C VAL A 218 22.08 -11.28 -17.74
N PRO A 219 21.46 -11.60 -18.89
CA PRO A 219 20.01 -11.60 -19.02
C PRO A 219 19.40 -12.38 -17.84
N ALA A 220 18.48 -11.73 -17.13
CA ALA A 220 17.79 -12.37 -16.03
C ALA A 220 17.18 -13.69 -16.53
N PRO A 221 17.25 -14.79 -15.75
CA PRO A 221 16.57 -16.02 -16.10
C PRO A 221 15.11 -15.72 -16.41
N VAL A 222 14.61 -16.22 -17.54
CA VAL A 222 13.17 -16.19 -17.83
C VAL A 222 12.46 -16.77 -16.60
N PRO A 223 11.52 -16.05 -15.98
CA PRO A 223 10.84 -16.53 -14.78
C PRO A 223 10.30 -17.93 -15.04
N ALA A 224 10.66 -18.88 -14.17
CA ALA A 224 10.10 -20.22 -14.24
C ALA A 224 8.57 -20.14 -14.17
N PRO A 225 7.81 -21.01 -14.87
CA PRO A 225 6.37 -21.09 -14.69
C PRO A 225 6.07 -21.26 -13.21
N ILE A 226 5.25 -20.37 -12.65
CA ILE A 226 4.85 -20.41 -11.25
C ILE A 226 4.05 -21.70 -11.04
N LYS A 227 4.71 -22.76 -10.57
CA LYS A 227 4.01 -23.95 -10.08
C LYS A 227 3.17 -23.50 -8.88
N ASN A 228 1.86 -23.60 -9.02
CA ASN A 228 0.84 -23.22 -8.03
C ASN A 228 0.55 -21.71 -7.95
N ALA A 229 0.42 -21.03 -9.10
CA ALA A 229 -0.06 -19.64 -9.14
C ALA A 229 -1.41 -19.51 -8.40
N ASN A 230 -1.50 -18.55 -7.47
CA ASN A 230 -2.65 -18.42 -6.58
C ASN A 230 -3.75 -17.56 -7.23
N ILE A 231 -4.99 -18.05 -7.31
CA ILE A 231 -6.12 -17.31 -7.90
C ILE A 231 -6.37 -15.96 -7.19
N TYR A 232 -6.05 -15.86 -5.90
CA TYR A 232 -6.11 -14.62 -5.13
C TYR A 232 -5.12 -13.56 -5.66
N GLU A 233 -3.96 -13.96 -6.19
CA GLU A 233 -3.01 -13.04 -6.83
C GLU A 233 -3.57 -12.49 -8.14
N TYR A 234 -4.27 -13.33 -8.92
CA TYR A 234 -4.91 -12.90 -10.15
C TYR A 234 -6.03 -11.90 -9.87
N VAL A 235 -6.89 -12.19 -8.89
CA VAL A 235 -7.94 -11.27 -8.41
C VAL A 235 -7.32 -9.94 -7.96
N THR A 236 -6.21 -9.98 -7.21
CA THR A 236 -5.47 -8.79 -6.79
C THR A 236 -4.98 -7.96 -7.99
N SER A 237 -4.49 -8.62 -9.04
CA SER A 237 -4.07 -7.92 -10.28
C SER A 237 -5.24 -7.15 -10.93
N ILE A 238 -6.45 -7.71 -10.91
CA ILE A 238 -7.65 -7.06 -11.45
C ILE A 238 -8.07 -5.86 -10.59
N TYR A 239 -8.02 -5.97 -9.26
CA TYR A 239 -8.26 -4.84 -8.36
C TYR A 239 -7.26 -3.70 -8.57
N ASN A 240 -5.99 -4.00 -8.81
CA ASN A 240 -4.97 -2.98 -9.10
C ASN A 240 -5.27 -2.20 -10.39
N ILE A 241 -5.84 -2.86 -11.41
CA ILE A 241 -6.25 -2.20 -12.66
C ILE A 241 -7.46 -1.29 -12.39
N ILE A 242 -8.46 -1.76 -11.63
CA ILE A 242 -9.60 -0.93 -11.22
C ILE A 242 -9.12 0.34 -10.51
N TYR A 243 -8.21 0.16 -9.55
CA TYR A 243 -7.62 1.23 -8.78
C TYR A 243 -6.87 2.23 -9.65
N ALA A 244 -6.02 1.76 -10.58
CA ALA A 244 -5.30 2.62 -11.50
C ALA A 244 -6.25 3.50 -12.34
N ILE A 245 -7.39 2.95 -12.77
CA ILE A 245 -8.41 3.66 -13.54
C ILE A 245 -9.13 4.72 -12.68
N GLN A 246 -9.49 4.38 -11.44
CA GLN A 246 -10.12 5.30 -10.50
C GLN A 246 -9.22 6.50 -10.21
N MET A 247 -7.93 6.24 -9.96
CA MET A 247 -6.91 7.23 -9.65
C MET A 247 -6.41 8.04 -10.86
N LYS A 248 -7.07 7.92 -12.02
CA LYS A 248 -6.68 8.62 -13.25
C LYS A 248 -5.24 8.34 -13.70
N GLN A 249 -4.70 7.16 -13.40
CA GLN A 249 -3.33 6.81 -13.78
C GLN A 249 -3.13 6.93 -15.30
N PRO A 250 -1.88 7.17 -15.76
CA PRO A 250 -1.59 7.32 -17.17
C PRO A 250 -2.12 6.13 -17.98
N LYS A 251 -2.78 6.43 -19.09
CA LYS A 251 -3.37 5.44 -19.99
C LYS A 251 -2.42 4.31 -20.41
N PRO A 252 -1.13 4.57 -20.74
CA PRO A 252 -0.17 3.49 -21.03
C PRO A 252 0.02 2.50 -19.88
N LEU A 253 0.00 2.98 -18.63
CA LEU A 253 0.16 2.13 -17.44
C LEU A 253 -1.02 1.16 -17.31
N VAL A 254 -2.25 1.67 -17.46
CA VAL A 254 -3.46 0.85 -17.41
C VAL A 254 -3.46 -0.20 -18.53
N ILE A 255 -3.08 0.19 -19.75
CA ILE A 255 -3.00 -0.72 -20.90
C ILE A 255 -1.95 -1.82 -20.67
N ASN A 256 -0.77 -1.48 -20.15
CA ASN A 256 0.27 -2.46 -19.85
C ASN A 256 -0.18 -3.46 -18.78
N ALA A 257 -0.89 -3.00 -17.74
CA ALA A 257 -1.43 -3.86 -16.71
C ALA A 257 -2.50 -4.82 -17.27
N LEU A 258 -3.38 -4.34 -18.16
CA LEU A 258 -4.37 -5.18 -18.85
C LEU A 258 -3.71 -6.26 -19.72
N TYR A 259 -2.71 -5.90 -20.54
CA TYR A 259 -1.98 -6.89 -21.34
C TYR A 259 -1.25 -7.92 -20.48
N LYS A 260 -0.66 -7.49 -19.35
CA LYS A 260 -0.04 -8.41 -18.39
C LYS A 260 -1.07 -9.39 -17.84
N SER A 261 -2.23 -8.92 -17.36
CA SER A 261 -3.29 -9.81 -16.86
C SER A 261 -3.84 -10.76 -17.93
N ILE A 262 -3.87 -10.35 -19.20
CA ILE A 262 -4.23 -11.24 -20.33
C ILE A 262 -3.19 -12.35 -20.49
N ASN A 263 -1.90 -12.01 -20.52
CA ASN A 263 -0.82 -12.98 -20.72
C ASN A 263 -0.72 -13.97 -19.56
N ASP A 264 -0.89 -13.48 -18.33
CA ASP A 264 -0.78 -14.27 -17.11
C ASP A 264 -1.97 -15.23 -16.92
N LEU A 265 -3.11 -14.98 -17.58
CA LEU A 265 -4.33 -15.77 -17.41
C LEU A 265 -4.13 -17.28 -17.67
N ASN A 266 -3.25 -17.63 -18.60
CA ASN A 266 -2.94 -19.03 -18.94
C ASN A 266 -2.13 -19.75 -17.86
N VAL A 267 -1.48 -19.02 -16.96
CA VAL A 267 -0.71 -19.58 -15.83
C VAL A 267 -1.66 -20.15 -14.77
N TYR A 268 -2.86 -19.60 -14.63
CA TYR A 268 -3.86 -20.03 -13.66
C TYR A 268 -4.66 -21.23 -14.17
N THR A 269 -4.03 -22.40 -14.14
CA THR A 269 -4.59 -23.66 -14.65
C THR A 269 -5.83 -24.14 -13.90
N GLN A 270 -6.02 -23.70 -12.65
CA GLN A 270 -7.17 -24.01 -11.79
C GLN A 270 -8.49 -23.40 -12.26
N ILE A 271 -8.44 -22.33 -13.06
CA ILE A 271 -9.64 -21.74 -13.66
C ILE A 271 -10.03 -22.62 -14.84
N ASP A 272 -11.30 -23.01 -14.97
CA ASP A 272 -11.69 -23.83 -16.11
C ASP A 272 -11.54 -23.06 -17.44
N LYS A 273 -11.51 -23.80 -18.55
CA LYS A 273 -11.28 -23.26 -19.88
C LYS A 273 -12.34 -22.24 -20.31
N ASN A 274 -13.61 -22.43 -19.94
CA ASN A 274 -14.69 -21.53 -20.34
C ASN A 274 -14.60 -20.20 -19.58
N THR A 275 -14.32 -20.23 -18.28
CA THR A 275 -14.16 -19.00 -17.50
C THR A 275 -12.92 -18.23 -17.90
N ARG A 276 -11.79 -18.90 -18.15
CA ARG A 276 -10.61 -18.22 -18.73
C ARG A 276 -10.94 -17.55 -20.06
N ARG A 277 -11.71 -18.20 -20.94
CA ARG A 277 -12.13 -17.59 -22.21
C ARG A 277 -12.96 -16.33 -21.98
N GLN A 278 -13.93 -16.37 -21.07
CA GLN A 278 -14.75 -15.20 -20.72
C GLN A 278 -13.92 -14.04 -20.16
N ILE A 279 -12.99 -14.34 -19.24
CA ILE A 279 -12.09 -13.33 -18.66
C ILE A 279 -11.22 -12.69 -19.75
N TYR A 280 -10.66 -13.50 -20.64
CA TYR A 280 -9.85 -13.02 -21.77
C TYR A 280 -10.64 -12.06 -22.66
N ASP A 281 -11.86 -12.42 -23.04
CA ASP A 281 -12.72 -11.62 -23.91
C ASP A 281 -13.08 -10.29 -23.25
N ILE A 282 -13.37 -10.31 -21.94
CA ILE A 282 -13.65 -9.11 -21.16
C ILE A 282 -12.41 -8.20 -21.09
N LEU A 283 -11.24 -8.72 -20.72
CA LEU A 283 -9.99 -7.93 -20.64
C LEU A 283 -9.60 -7.32 -21.99
N SER A 284 -9.78 -8.08 -23.08
CA SER A 284 -9.54 -7.61 -24.44
C SER A 284 -10.47 -6.45 -24.80
N SER A 285 -11.77 -6.57 -24.48
CA SER A 285 -12.75 -5.49 -24.72
C SER A 285 -12.42 -4.23 -23.92
N ILE A 286 -11.95 -4.39 -22.68
CA ILE A 286 -11.57 -3.29 -21.81
C ILE A 286 -10.33 -2.57 -22.33
N THR A 287 -9.36 -3.31 -22.85
CA THR A 287 -8.15 -2.73 -23.46
C THR A 287 -8.52 -1.78 -24.60
N ILE A 288 -9.44 -2.20 -25.47
CA ILE A 288 -9.98 -1.37 -26.55
C ILE A 288 -10.76 -0.17 -26.00
N ALA A 289 -11.57 -0.37 -24.95
CA ALA A 289 -12.34 0.70 -24.32
C ALA A 289 -11.43 1.79 -23.70
N VAL A 290 -10.36 1.39 -23.00
CA VAL A 290 -9.34 2.32 -22.48
C VAL A 290 -8.66 3.07 -23.63
N GLN A 291 -8.31 2.38 -24.72
CA GLN A 291 -7.75 3.00 -25.94
C GLN A 291 -8.69 4.02 -26.58
N LYS A 292 -10.00 3.79 -26.54
CA LYS A 292 -11.03 4.70 -27.07
C LYS A 292 -11.48 5.78 -26.08
N ASN A 293 -10.85 5.87 -24.91
CA ASN A 293 -11.25 6.78 -23.82
C ASN A 293 -12.72 6.59 -23.41
N SER A 294 -13.21 5.35 -23.46
CA SER A 294 -14.56 5.00 -23.01
C SER A 294 -14.77 5.40 -21.54
N PRO A 295 -16.04 5.61 -21.12
CA PRO A 295 -16.35 6.00 -19.75
C PRO A 295 -15.75 5.02 -18.73
N ARG A 296 -15.13 5.57 -17.69
CA ARG A 296 -14.46 4.76 -16.65
C ARG A 296 -15.38 3.76 -15.98
N TYR A 297 -16.63 4.16 -15.74
CA TYR A 297 -17.66 3.30 -15.19
C TYR A 297 -17.85 2.01 -16.00
N TYR A 298 -17.92 2.12 -17.33
CA TYR A 298 -18.03 0.97 -18.22
C TYR A 298 -16.83 0.03 -18.05
N ILE A 299 -15.63 0.60 -17.92
CA ILE A 299 -14.41 -0.19 -17.75
C ILE A 299 -14.38 -0.88 -16.38
N THR A 300 -14.63 -0.13 -15.29
CA THR A 300 -14.59 -0.67 -13.93
C THR A 300 -15.67 -1.72 -13.69
N GLN A 301 -16.86 -1.59 -14.31
CA GLN A 301 -17.90 -2.62 -14.23
C GLN A 301 -17.46 -3.94 -14.87
N ASN A 302 -16.82 -3.89 -16.04
CA ASN A 302 -16.37 -5.11 -16.70
C ASN A 302 -15.18 -5.76 -15.96
N LEU A 303 -14.30 -4.98 -15.32
CA LEU A 303 -13.29 -5.53 -14.41
C LEU A 303 -13.92 -6.18 -13.17
N GLN A 304 -15.00 -5.63 -12.63
CA GLN A 304 -15.71 -6.27 -11.51
C GLN A 304 -16.42 -7.56 -11.90
N LYS A 305 -16.93 -7.69 -13.13
CA LYS A 305 -17.45 -8.98 -13.62
C LYS A 305 -16.38 -10.08 -13.59
N ILE A 306 -15.13 -9.75 -13.93
CA ILE A 306 -14.02 -10.70 -13.83
C ILE A 306 -13.82 -11.14 -12.38
N ILE A 307 -13.88 -10.21 -11.43
CA ILE A 307 -13.77 -10.52 -10.00
C ILE A 307 -14.90 -11.45 -9.55
N SER A 308 -16.15 -11.17 -9.93
CA SER A 308 -17.30 -12.02 -9.59
C SER A 308 -17.16 -13.43 -10.18
N LEU A 309 -16.70 -13.54 -11.43
CA LEU A 309 -16.40 -14.83 -12.04
C LEU A 309 -15.35 -15.58 -11.23
N LEU A 310 -14.24 -14.94 -10.88
CA LEU A 310 -13.15 -15.58 -10.12
C LEU A 310 -13.60 -15.99 -8.71
N GLN A 311 -14.40 -15.17 -8.02
CA GLN A 311 -14.93 -15.47 -6.68
C GLN A 311 -15.86 -16.68 -6.68
N GLN A 312 -16.70 -16.85 -7.71
CA GLN A 312 -17.55 -18.03 -7.84
C GLN A 312 -16.72 -19.34 -7.94
N TYR A 313 -15.56 -19.29 -8.58
CA TYR A 313 -14.65 -20.44 -8.63
C TYR A 313 -13.97 -20.72 -7.30
N MET A 314 -13.64 -19.67 -6.54
CA MET A 314 -13.00 -19.80 -5.23
C MET A 314 -13.92 -20.45 -4.18
N THR A 315 -15.24 -20.38 -4.36
CA THR A 315 -16.22 -21.06 -3.50
C THR A 315 -16.48 -22.53 -3.87
N GLN A 316 -15.95 -23.02 -4.99
CA GLN A 316 -16.13 -24.40 -5.47
C GLN A 316 -14.91 -25.30 -5.20
N ILE A 317 -13.86 -24.75 -4.57
CA ILE A 317 -12.60 -25.42 -4.20
C ILE A 317 -12.61 -25.58 -2.68
#